data_AF-A0A963XSQ3-F1
#
_entry.id   AF-A0A963XSQ3-F1
#
_cell.length_a   1.000
_cell.length_b   1.000
_cell.length_c   1.000
_cell.angle_alpha   90.00
_cell.angle_beta   90.00
_cell.angle_gamma   90.00
#
_symmetry.space_group_name_H-M   'P 1'
#
loop_
_entity.id
_entity.type
_entity.pdbx_description
1 polymer ?
#
loop_
_entity_poly.entity_id
_entity_poly.type
_entity_poly.pdbx_seq_one_letter_code
_entity_poly.pdbx_strand_id
1 'polypeptide(L)'
;VRSGIRVVKYWFSITDEEQQMRFLMRIHDPMKQWKLSPMDLQSRVRWEQYTKAKEEMLHRTNIPEAPWYIVEGNDKKRARLNCIDHLLGLFPYEQVPHEEITLPDRVFNPDYERAILPPELYVPRKY
;
A
#
# COMPACT_ATOMS: atom_id res chain seq x y z
N VAL A 1 3.22 -13.54 23.88
CA VAL A 1 2.54 -12.30 24.33
C VAL A 1 2.88 -11.96 25.79
N ARG A 2 4.15 -12.16 26.22
CA ARG A 2 4.60 -11.89 27.60
C ARG A 2 5.64 -10.76 27.68
N SER A 3 5.83 -10.05 26.56
CA SER A 3 6.88 -9.05 26.36
C SER A 3 6.33 -7.67 25.99
N GLY A 4 5.04 -7.41 26.25
CA GLY A 4 4.38 -6.14 25.92
C GLY A 4 4.03 -5.94 24.43
N ILE A 5 4.38 -6.89 23.54
CA ILE A 5 4.07 -6.81 22.12
C ILE A 5 2.61 -7.20 21.86
N ARG A 6 1.86 -6.33 21.18
CA ARG A 6 0.53 -6.63 20.63
C ARG A 6 0.67 -7.11 19.19
N VAL A 7 0.09 -8.28 18.88
CA VAL A 7 0.14 -8.88 17.55
C VAL A 7 -1.23 -8.75 16.89
N VAL A 8 -1.25 -8.10 15.73
CA VAL A 8 -2.44 -7.93 14.89
C VAL A 8 -2.13 -8.54 13.53
N LYS A 9 -2.99 -9.45 13.04
CA LYS A 9 -2.78 -10.15 11.77
C LYS A 9 -3.91 -9.85 10.81
N TYR A 10 -3.58 -9.58 9.54
CA TYR A 10 -4.57 -9.25 8.51
C TYR A 10 -4.47 -10.22 7.33
N TRP A 11 -5.61 -10.78 6.93
CA TRP A 11 -5.76 -11.55 5.70
C TRP A 11 -6.53 -10.72 4.67
N PHE A 12 -5.87 -10.31 3.58
CA PHE A 12 -6.53 -9.60 2.49
C PHE A 12 -7.22 -10.60 1.56
N SER A 13 -8.55 -10.66 1.62
CA SER A 13 -9.37 -11.56 0.82
C SER A 13 -9.75 -10.90 -0.49
N ILE A 14 -9.46 -11.56 -1.62
CA ILE A 14 -9.95 -11.16 -2.93
C ILE A 14 -10.69 -12.32 -3.57
N THR A 15 -11.60 -12.03 -4.49
CA THR A 15 -12.25 -13.07 -5.28
C THR A 15 -11.31 -13.57 -6.38
N ASP A 16 -11.64 -14.73 -6.94
CA ASP A 16 -10.85 -15.35 -8.00
C ASP A 16 -10.82 -14.47 -9.27
N GLU A 17 -11.95 -13.83 -9.57
CA GLU A 17 -12.11 -12.93 -10.71
C GLU A 17 -11.22 -11.69 -10.55
N GLU A 18 -11.20 -11.10 -9.35
CA GLU A 18 -10.33 -9.95 -9.06
C GLU A 18 -8.86 -10.34 -9.11
N GLN A 19 -8.51 -11.54 -8.63
CA GLN A 19 -7.15 -12.06 -8.73
C GLN A 19 -6.73 -12.18 -10.22
N GLN A 20 -7.57 -12.81 -11.04
CA GLN A 20 -7.33 -12.98 -12.48
C GLN A 20 -7.20 -11.63 -13.19
N MET A 21 -8.09 -10.68 -12.91
CA MET A 21 -8.03 -9.33 -13.47
C MET A 21 -6.70 -8.64 -13.12
N ARG A 22 -6.22 -8.79 -11.87
CA ARG A 22 -4.91 -8.25 -11.44
C ARG A 22 -3.74 -8.91 -12.15
N PHE A 23 -3.81 -10.20 -12.44
CA PHE A 23 -2.78 -10.90 -13.22
C PHE A 23 -2.70 -10.35 -14.64
N LEU A 24 -3.84 -10.25 -15.33
CA LEU A 24 -3.89 -9.69 -16.69
C LEU A 24 -3.36 -8.25 -16.74
N MET A 25 -3.77 -7.40 -15.80
CA MET A 25 -3.23 -6.04 -15.69
C MET A 25 -1.71 -6.02 -15.50
N ARG A 26 -1.13 -6.95 -14.72
CA ARG A 26 0.33 -7.02 -14.53
C ARG A 26 1.06 -7.53 -15.76
N ILE A 27 0.46 -8.44 -16.52
CA ILE A 27 1.03 -8.98 -17.76
C ILE A 27 1.13 -7.87 -18.82
N HIS A 28 0.08 -7.06 -18.96
CA HIS A 28 -0.02 -6.05 -20.01
C HIS A 28 0.55 -4.67 -19.65
N ASP A 29 0.85 -4.41 -18.37
CA ASP A 29 1.44 -3.13 -17.91
C ASP A 29 2.95 -3.29 -17.61
N PRO A 30 3.85 -2.75 -18.46
CA PRO A 30 5.30 -2.85 -18.27
C PRO A 30 5.79 -2.35 -16.91
N MET A 31 5.11 -1.38 -16.29
CA MET A 31 5.49 -0.83 -14.98
C MET A 31 5.14 -1.77 -13.82
N LYS A 32 4.35 -2.82 -14.08
CA LYS A 32 3.87 -3.78 -13.06
C LYS A 32 4.34 -5.21 -13.31
N GLN A 33 4.94 -5.51 -14.46
CA GLN A 33 5.38 -6.86 -14.84
C GLN A 33 6.33 -7.50 -13.82
N TRP A 34 7.24 -6.72 -13.24
CA TRP A 34 8.19 -7.21 -12.22
C TRP A 34 7.53 -7.81 -10.96
N LYS A 35 6.22 -7.57 -10.75
CA LYS A 35 5.43 -8.13 -9.65
C LYS A 35 4.91 -9.54 -9.93
N LEU A 36 5.26 -10.13 -11.07
CA LEU A 36 4.92 -11.50 -11.43
C LEU A 36 6.13 -12.40 -11.25
N SER A 37 5.96 -13.43 -10.45
CA SER A 37 6.89 -14.53 -10.31
C SER A 37 6.30 -15.83 -10.88
N PRO A 38 7.14 -16.83 -11.20
CA PRO A 38 6.65 -18.16 -11.58
C PRO A 38 5.70 -18.77 -10.53
N MET A 39 5.94 -18.47 -9.24
CA MET A 39 5.09 -18.94 -8.15
C MET A 39 3.69 -18.32 -8.18
N ASP A 40 3.57 -17.06 -8.59
CA ASP A 40 2.26 -16.40 -8.68
C ASP A 40 1.35 -17.11 -9.69
N LEU A 41 1.90 -17.56 -10.82
CA LEU A 41 1.14 -18.33 -11.81
C LEU A 41 0.71 -19.70 -11.26
N GLN A 42 1.60 -20.37 -10.52
CA GLN A 42 1.26 -21.62 -9.85
C GLN A 42 0.21 -21.43 -8.75
N SER A 43 0.19 -20.27 -8.09
CA SER A 43 -0.79 -19.98 -7.05
C SER A 43 -2.22 -19.92 -7.58
N ARG A 44 -2.40 -19.45 -8.82
CA ARG A 44 -3.70 -19.47 -9.52
C ARG A 44 -4.22 -20.90 -9.73
N VAL A 45 -3.34 -21.81 -10.17
CA VAL A 45 -3.68 -23.23 -10.38
C VAL A 45 -4.07 -23.90 -9.05
N ARG A 46 -3.45 -23.46 -7.95
CA ARG A 46 -3.62 -24.02 -6.60
C ARG A 46 -4.63 -23.25 -5.75
N TRP A 47 -5.53 -22.49 -6.36
CA TRP A 47 -6.50 -21.63 -5.66
C TRP A 47 -7.21 -22.35 -4.48
N GLU A 48 -7.76 -23.54 -4.74
CA GLU A 48 -8.46 -24.32 -3.71
C GLU A 48 -7.54 -24.82 -2.60
N GLN A 49 -6.30 -25.19 -2.94
CA GLN A 49 -5.31 -25.63 -1.96
C GLN A 49 -4.92 -24.48 -1.02
N TYR A 50 -4.73 -23.28 -1.58
CA TYR A 50 -4.52 -22.06 -0.78
C TYR A 50 -5.73 -21.71 0.07
N THR A 51 -6.95 -21.94 -0.44
CA THR A 51 -8.19 -21.68 0.31
C THR A 51 -8.30 -22.60 1.53
N LYS A 52 -8.05 -23.91 1.35
CA LYS A 52 -8.00 -24.89 2.46
C LYS A 52 -6.90 -24.54 3.46
N ALA A 53 -5.71 -24.19 2.99
CA ALA A 53 -4.60 -23.80 3.86
C ALA A 53 -4.91 -22.54 4.68
N LYS A 54 -5.55 -21.54 4.06
CA LYS A 54 -6.03 -20.32 4.74
C LYS A 54 -7.04 -20.67 5.84
N GLU A 55 -8.04 -21.47 5.52
CA GLU A 55 -9.09 -21.86 6.48
C GLU A 55 -8.50 -22.57 7.68
N GLU A 56 -7.59 -23.53 7.46
CA GLU A 56 -6.92 -24.25 8.53
C GLU A 56 -6.02 -23.34 9.37
N MET A 57 -5.28 -22.42 8.74
CA MET A 57 -4.46 -21.43 9.42
C MET A 57 -5.32 -20.54 10.32
N LEU A 58 -6.44 -20.01 9.81
CA LEU A 58 -7.35 -19.17 10.57
C LEU A 58 -7.95 -19.96 11.75
N HIS A 59 -8.42 -21.18 11.51
CA HIS A 59 -9.00 -22.04 12.54
C HIS A 59 -8.00 -22.33 13.67
N ARG A 60 -6.75 -22.68 13.34
CA ARG A 60 -5.75 -23.08 14.33
C ARG A 60 -5.04 -21.91 15.04
N THR A 61 -4.97 -20.74 14.41
CA THR A 61 -4.09 -19.66 14.88
C THR A 61 -4.82 -18.37 15.21
N ASN A 62 -6.14 -18.30 15.02
CA ASN A 62 -6.94 -17.18 15.48
C ASN A 62 -7.23 -17.34 16.98
N ILE A 63 -6.42 -16.69 17.82
CA ILE A 63 -6.53 -16.74 19.28
C ILE A 63 -6.76 -15.32 19.83
N PRO A 64 -7.39 -15.16 21.01
CA PRO A 64 -7.70 -13.85 21.57
C PRO A 64 -6.49 -12.92 21.72
N GLU A 65 -5.30 -13.47 22.00
CA GLU A 65 -4.07 -12.70 22.20
C GLU A 65 -3.37 -12.30 20.91
N ALA A 66 -3.75 -12.92 19.78
CA ALA A 66 -3.24 -12.64 18.45
C ALA A 66 -4.33 -12.94 17.40
N PRO A 67 -5.34 -12.07 17.28
CA PRO A 67 -6.45 -12.29 16.37
C PRO A 67 -6.05 -12.11 14.89
N TRP A 68 -6.79 -12.78 14.02
CA TRP A 68 -6.81 -12.56 12.58
C TRP A 68 -8.03 -11.74 12.19
N TYR A 69 -7.83 -10.75 11.32
CA TYR A 69 -8.89 -9.96 10.72
C TYR A 69 -8.89 -10.14 9.21
N ILE A 70 -10.07 -10.33 8.62
CA ILE A 70 -10.23 -10.41 7.17
C ILE A 70 -10.50 -9.01 6.63
N VAL A 71 -9.70 -8.59 5.66
CA VAL A 71 -9.87 -7.32 4.95
C VAL A 71 -10.36 -7.63 3.54
N GLU A 72 -11.52 -7.10 3.18
CA GLU A 72 -12.05 -7.21 1.80
C GLU A 72 -11.17 -6.40 0.85
N GLY A 73 -10.40 -7.12 0.03
CA GLY A 73 -9.32 -6.58 -0.78
C GLY A 73 -9.69 -6.25 -2.23
N ASN A 74 -10.95 -6.47 -2.64
CA ASN A 74 -11.38 -6.25 -4.03
C ASN A 74 -11.21 -4.78 -4.43
N ASP A 75 -11.75 -3.86 -3.63
CA ASP A 75 -11.45 -2.43 -3.75
C ASP A 75 -10.19 -2.09 -2.93
N LYS A 76 -9.07 -1.86 -3.62
CA LYS A 76 -7.78 -1.54 -2.98
C LYS A 76 -7.83 -0.28 -2.12
N LYS A 77 -8.60 0.75 -2.51
CA LYS A 77 -8.64 2.02 -1.75
C LYS A 77 -9.42 1.82 -0.46
N ARG A 78 -10.59 1.20 -0.54
CA ARG A 78 -11.40 0.89 0.66
C ARG A 78 -10.69 -0.09 1.58
N ALA A 79 -10.07 -1.13 1.05
CA ALA A 79 -9.28 -2.09 1.84
C ALA A 79 -8.18 -1.40 2.66
N ARG A 80 -7.48 -0.42 2.07
CA ARG A 80 -6.43 0.35 2.77
C ARG A 80 -7.01 1.21 3.88
N LEU A 81 -8.06 1.97 3.57
CA LEU A 81 -8.70 2.87 4.54
C LEU A 81 -9.25 2.07 5.73
N ASN A 82 -10.00 1.01 5.48
CA ASN A 82 -10.58 0.16 6.53
C ASN A 82 -9.49 -0.54 7.35
N CYS A 83 -8.41 -1.01 6.72
CA CYS A 83 -7.31 -1.65 7.45
C CYS A 83 -6.60 -0.66 8.38
N ILE A 84 -6.32 0.56 7.91
CA ILE A 84 -5.66 1.60 8.70
C ILE A 84 -6.58 2.06 9.84
N ASP A 85 -7.84 2.35 9.53
CA ASP A 85 -8.85 2.77 10.51
C ASP A 85 -9.03 1.73 11.62
N HIS A 86 -9.23 0.46 11.25
CA HIS A 86 -9.32 -0.63 12.21
C HIS A 86 -8.03 -0.76 13.05
N LEU A 87 -6.85 -0.69 12.42
CA LEU A 87 -5.58 -0.75 13.15
C LEU A 87 -5.48 0.37 14.19
N LEU A 88 -5.78 1.61 13.80
CA LEU A 88 -5.74 2.76 14.70
C LEU A 88 -6.75 2.62 15.85
N GLY A 89 -7.95 2.10 15.57
CA GLY A 89 -8.98 1.83 16.58
C GLY A 89 -8.59 0.77 17.61
N LEU A 90 -7.59 -0.07 17.35
CA LEU A 90 -7.11 -1.05 18.33
C LEU A 90 -6.23 -0.44 19.42
N PHE A 91 -5.68 0.77 19.22
CA PHE A 91 -4.75 1.40 20.15
C PHE A 91 -5.33 2.71 20.68
N PRO A 92 -5.21 2.99 21.99
CA PRO A 92 -5.45 4.33 22.48
C PRO A 92 -4.35 5.24 21.91
N TYR A 93 -4.74 6.23 21.11
CA TYR A 93 -3.85 7.28 20.63
C TYR A 93 -4.51 8.64 20.83
N GLU A 94 -3.68 9.65 21.01
CA GLU A 94 -4.12 11.03 21.18
C GLU A 94 -3.60 11.87 20.01
N GLN A 95 -4.21 13.04 19.81
CA GLN A 95 -3.66 13.97 18.85
C GLN A 95 -2.32 14.49 19.33
N VAL A 96 -1.28 14.31 18.52
CA VAL A 96 0.02 14.91 18.75
C VAL A 96 -0.05 16.37 18.32
N PRO A 97 0.43 17.34 19.12
CA PRO A 97 0.51 18.73 18.68
C PRO A 97 1.46 18.83 17.49
N HIS A 98 1.01 19.50 16.43
CA HIS A 98 1.83 19.80 15.25
C HIS A 98 2.11 21.30 15.24
N GLU A 99 3.34 21.69 14.95
CA GLU A 99 3.67 23.09 14.69
C GLU A 99 3.01 23.52 13.37
N GLU A 100 2.36 24.68 13.37
CA GLU A 100 1.84 25.25 12.13
C GLU A 100 3.00 25.66 11.23
N ILE A 101 3.10 25.01 10.07
CA ILE A 101 4.07 25.39 9.04
C ILE A 101 3.51 26.60 8.30
N THR A 102 4.07 27.77 8.56
CA THR A 102 3.81 28.98 7.78
C THR A 102 4.81 29.08 6.65
N LEU A 103 4.32 29.30 5.42
CA LEU A 103 5.19 29.61 4.29
C LEU A 103 5.66 31.06 4.44
N PRO A 104 6.95 31.35 4.67
CA PRO A 104 7.41 32.71 4.77
C PRO A 104 7.24 33.44 3.44
N ASP A 105 7.03 34.75 3.51
CA ASP A 105 7.03 35.59 2.32
C ASP A 105 8.35 35.46 1.57
N ARG A 106 8.27 35.47 0.24
CA ARG A 106 9.46 35.49 -0.60
C ARG A 106 10.22 36.79 -0.36
N VAL A 107 11.49 36.69 0.03
CA VAL A 107 12.41 37.83 0.05
C VAL A 107 12.68 38.28 -1.39
N PHE A 108 12.20 39.47 -1.74
CA PHE A 108 12.50 40.11 -3.01
C PHE A 108 13.81 40.88 -2.91
N ASN A 109 14.76 40.61 -3.80
CA ASN A 109 15.98 41.39 -3.95
C ASN A 109 15.82 42.30 -5.19
N PRO A 110 15.69 43.63 -5.02
CA PRO A 110 15.55 44.56 -6.13
C PRO A 110 16.80 44.62 -7.02
N ASP A 111 17.98 44.29 -6.48
CA ASP A 111 19.26 44.31 -7.20
C ASP A 111 19.52 43.00 -7.98
N TYR A 112 18.63 42.02 -7.87
CA TYR A 112 18.75 40.75 -8.57
C TYR A 112 17.91 40.72 -9.84
N GLU A 113 18.58 40.82 -10.98
CA GLU A 113 17.99 40.50 -12.28
C GLU A 113 18.36 39.08 -12.71
N ARG A 114 17.37 38.28 -13.09
CA ARG A 114 17.61 36.94 -13.60
C ARG A 114 18.26 37.03 -14.98
N ALA A 115 19.51 36.59 -15.08
CA ALA A 115 20.20 36.50 -16.36
C ALA A 115 19.45 35.56 -17.33
N ILE A 116 19.37 35.97 -18.59
CA ILE A 116 18.99 35.07 -19.69
C ILE A 116 20.17 34.13 -19.91
N LEU A 117 19.95 32.83 -19.70
CA LEU A 117 20.98 31.83 -19.90
C LEU A 117 21.13 31.51 -21.41
N PRO A 118 22.31 31.05 -21.86
CA PRO A 118 22.51 30.63 -23.24
C PRO A 118 21.57 29.49 -23.67
N PRO A 119 21.02 29.50 -24.91
CA PRO A 119 20.11 28.47 -25.43
C PRO A 119 20.64 27.04 -25.33
N GLU A 120 21.96 26.83 -25.44
CA GLU A 120 22.61 25.52 -25.36
C GLU A 120 22.50 24.85 -23.98
N LEU A 121 22.22 25.63 -22.93
CA LEU A 121 21.95 25.10 -21.59
C LEU A 121 20.53 24.55 -21.46
N TYR A 122 19.64 24.90 -22.39
CA TYR A 122 18.27 24.41 -22.40
C TYR A 122 18.17 23.13 -23.23
N VAL A 123 17.47 22.13 -22.67
CA VAL A 123 17.16 20.91 -23.40
C VAL A 123 16.36 21.27 -24.66
N PRO A 124 16.79 20.83 -25.86
CA PRO A 124 16.06 21.10 -27.09
C PRO A 124 14.60 20.66 -26.99
N ARG A 125 13.67 21.56 -27.32
CA ARG A 125 12.24 21.22 -27.33
C ARG A 125 11.97 20.29 -28.51
N LYS A 126 11.55 19.06 -28.20
CA LYS A 126 11.23 18.00 -29.17
C LYS A 126 9.72 17.79 -29.36
N TYR A 127 8.91 18.27 -28.41
CA TYR A 127 7.46 18.18 -28.39
C TYR A 127 6.87 19.57 -28.11
#